data_AF-A0A7X9H1F6-F1
#
_entry.id   AF-A0A7X9H1F6-F1
#
_cell.length_a   1.000
_cell.length_b   1.000
_cell.length_c   1.000
_cell.angle_alpha   90.00
_cell.angle_beta   90.00
_cell.angle_gamma   90.00
#
_symmetry.space_group_name_H-M   'P 1'
#
loop_
_entity.id
_entity.type
_entity.pdbx_description
1 polymer ?
#
loop_
_entity_poly.entity_id
_entity_poly.type
_entity_poly.pdbx_seq_one_letter_code
_entity_poly.pdbx_strand_id
1 'polypeptide(L)' 'MVMYRISLNGCDDSTIFDMELNNVEADVLKRVAKKSKETSEYGCMPTMEVGLLDEK' A
#
# COMPACT_ATOMS: atom_id res chain seq x y z
N MET A 1 6.98 -12.14 11.27
CA MET A 1 6.97 -10.84 10.57
C MET A 1 7.48 -11.08 9.16
N VAL A 2 7.00 -10.35 8.18
CA VAL A 2 7.36 -10.48 6.76
C VAL A 2 7.56 -9.08 6.19
N MET A 3 8.53 -8.91 5.29
CA MET A 3 8.79 -7.62 4.64
C MET A 3 7.74 -7.35 3.56
N TYR A 4 7.17 -6.15 3.59
CA TYR A 4 6.23 -5.66 2.59
C TYR A 4 6.75 -4.36 1.99
N ARG A 5 6.48 -4.15 0.70
CA ARG A 5 6.59 -2.85 0.05
C ARG A 5 5.24 -2.15 0.10
N ILE A 6 5.25 -0.92 0.61
CA ILE A 6 4.10 -0.04 0.65
C ILE A 6 4.34 1.09 -0.33
N SER A 7 3.37 1.32 -1.22
CA SER A 7 3.41 2.41 -2.19
C SER A 7 2.19 3.31 -1.98
N LEU A 8 2.44 4.60 -1.81
CA LEU A 8 1.43 5.66 -1.85
C LEU A 8 1.59 6.39 -3.17
N ASN A 9 0.63 6.22 -4.07
CA ASN A 9 0.69 6.75 -5.42
C ASN A 9 -0.26 7.94 -5.52
N GLY A 10 0.32 9.13 -5.68
CA GLY A 10 -0.39 10.32 -6.11
C GLY A 10 -0.39 10.44 -7.64
N CYS A 11 -0.85 11.59 -8.12
CA CYS A 11 -0.89 11.91 -9.55
C CYS A 11 0.48 12.33 -10.11
N ASP A 12 1.24 13.07 -9.30
CA ASP A 12 2.51 13.70 -9.66
C ASP A 12 3.70 12.97 -9.03
N ASP A 13 3.54 12.53 -7.79
CA ASP A 13 4.56 11.87 -7.01
C ASP A 13 4.10 10.54 -6.42
N SER A 14 5.07 9.78 -5.92
CA SER A 14 4.83 8.53 -5.21
C SER A 14 5.81 8.39 -4.07
N THR A 15 5.33 7.89 -2.94
CA THR A 15 6.16 7.54 -1.78
C THR A 15 6.18 6.03 -1.64
N ILE A 16 7.37 5.43 -1.67
CA ILE A 16 7.56 3.99 -1.58
C ILE A 16 8.51 3.70 -0.42
N PHE A 17 8.14 2.76 0.43
CA PHE A 17 8.98 2.31 1.53
C PHE A 17 8.69 0.85 1.88
N ASP A 18 9.69 0.22 2.49
CA ASP A 18 9.63 -1.18 2.90
C ASP A 18 9.42 -1.24 4.41
N MET A 19 8.57 -2.16 4.86
CA MET A 19 8.18 -2.29 6.26
C MET A 19 7.97 -3.76 6.64
N GLU A 20 8.52 -4.18 7.78
CA GLU A 20 8.18 -5.47 8.37
C GLU A 20 6.79 -5.40 9.01
N LEU A 21 5.94 -6.35 8.66
CA LEU A 21 4.59 -6.45 9.20
C LEU A 21 4.35 -7.84 9.78
N ASN A 22 3.58 -7.89 10.86
CA ASN A 22 2.90 -9.12 11.26
C ASN A 22 1.60 -9.31 10.46
N ASN A 23 0.96 -10.48 10.62
CA ASN A 23 -0.25 -10.82 9.86
C ASN A 23 -1.40 -9.84 10.10
N VAL A 24 -1.58 -9.34 11.33
CA VAL A 24 -2.65 -8.42 11.68
C VAL A 24 -2.41 -7.04 11.06
N GLU A 25 -1.18 -6.53 11.12
CA GLU A 25 -0.80 -5.26 10.51
C GLU A 25 -0.92 -5.30 8.98
N ALA A 26 -0.47 -6.39 8.36
CA ALA A 26 -0.62 -6.61 6.93
C ALA A 26 -2.10 -6.62 6.50
N ASP A 27 -2.98 -7.27 7.28
CA ASP A 27 -4.42 -7.30 7.00
C ASP A 27 -5.07 -5.92 7.19
N VAL A 28 -4.62 -5.14 8.18
CA VAL A 28 -5.05 -3.73 8.33
C VAL A 28 -4.65 -2.92 7.10
N LEU A 29 -3.39 -2.97 6.69
CA LEU A 29 -2.89 -2.18 5.56
C LEU A 29 -3.52 -2.61 4.23
N LYS A 30 -3.76 -3.91 4.01
CA LYS A 30 -4.51 -4.38 2.84
C LYS A 30 -5.94 -3.84 2.79
N ARG A 31 -6.62 -3.75 3.93
CA ARG A 31 -7.97 -3.13 3.99
C ARG A 31 -7.93 -1.64 3.70
N VAL A 32 -6.92 -0.92 4.21
CA VAL A 32 -6.71 0.50 3.90
C VAL A 32 -6.42 0.69 2.42
N ALA A 33 -5.54 -0.12 1.83
CA ALA A 33 -5.24 -0.10 0.40
C ALA A 33 -6.50 -0.31 -0.43
N LYS A 34 -7.30 -1.34 -0.12
CA LYS A 34 -8.60 -1.57 -0.78
C LYS A 34 -9.52 -0.35 -0.68
N LYS A 35 -9.66 0.23 0.52
CA LYS A 35 -10.55 1.38 0.73
C LYS A 35 -10.08 2.63 -0.02
N SER A 36 -8.77 2.87 -0.09
CA SER A 36 -8.21 3.99 -0.85
C SER A 36 -8.57 3.91 -2.33
N LYS A 37 -8.47 2.72 -2.94
CA LYS A 37 -8.84 2.47 -4.34
C LYS A 37 -10.34 2.64 -4.56
N GLU A 38 -11.18 2.12 -3.66
CA GLU A 38 -12.64 2.26 -3.76
C GLU A 38 -13.13 3.71 -3.61
N THR A 39 -12.41 4.52 -2.84
CA THR A 39 -12.76 5.93 -2.57
C THR A 39 -12.16 6.89 -3.60
N SER A 40 -11.20 6.41 -4.41
CA SER A 40 -10.54 7.20 -5.45
C SER A 40 -11.47 7.41 -6.65
N GLU A 41 -12.29 8.45 -6.60
CA GLU A 41 -13.34 8.71 -7.60
C GLU A 41 -12.85 9.50 -8.84
N TYR A 42 -11.64 10.04 -8.81
CA TYR A 42 -11.03 10.78 -9.92
C TYR A 42 -9.50 10.62 -9.93
N GLY A 43 -8.90 10.87 -11.10
CA GLY A 43 -7.56 10.37 -11.44
C GLY A 43 -6.39 10.82 -10.57
N CYS A 44 -6.51 11.91 -9.81
CA CYS A 44 -5.43 12.40 -8.95
C CYS A 44 -5.62 12.12 -7.45
N MET A 45 -6.65 11.38 -7.04
CA MET A 45 -6.75 10.96 -5.64
C MET A 45 -5.66 9.91 -5.31
N PRO A 46 -5.06 9.97 -4.12
CA PRO A 46 -4.01 9.05 -3.75
C PRO A 46 -4.56 7.63 -3.56
N THR A 47 -3.80 6.65 -4.03
CA THR A 47 -4.09 5.22 -3.81
C THR A 47 -2.92 4.55 -3.10
N MET A 48 -3.21 3.52 -2.32
CA MET A 48 -2.20 2.71 -1.64
C MET A 48 -2.13 1.31 -2.25
N GLU A 49 -0.91 0.79 -2.36
CA GLU A 49 -0.61 -0.60 -2.68
C GLU A 49 0.27 -1.23 -1.59
N VAL A 50 0.05 -2.52 -1.34
CA VAL A 50 0.78 -3.29 -0.33
C VAL A 50 1.13 -4.64 -0.96
N GLY A 51 2.42 -4.87 -1.19
CA GLY A 51 2.94 -6.07 -1.83
C GLY A 51 3.94 -6.78 -0.94
N LEU A 52 3.97 -8.12 -1.00
CA LEU A 52 5.05 -8.89 -0.39
C LEU A 52 6.36 -8.55 -1.11
N LEU A 53 7.42 -8.36 -0.33
CA LEU A 53 8.76 -8.15 -0.84
C LEU A 53 9.44 -9.53 -0.91
N ASP A 54 9.22 -10.24 -2.01
CA ASP A 54 9.92 -11.51 -2.25
C ASP A 54 11.37 -11.19 -2.60
N GLU A 55 12.30 -11.58 -1.73
CA GLU A 55 13.73 -11.61 -2.03
C GLU A 55 13.97 -12.74 -3.04
N LYS A 56 14.17 -12.39 -4.32
CA LYS A 56 14.68 -13.33 -5.32
C LYS A 56 16.20 -13.44 -5.25
#